data_AF-A0A8S8YMF4-F1
#
_entry.id   AF-A0A8S8YMF4-F1
#
_cell.length_a   1.000
_cell.length_b   1.000
_cell.length_c   1.000
_cell.angle_alpha   90.00
_cell.angle_beta   90.00
_cell.angle_gamma   90.00
#
_symmetry.space_group_name_H-M   'P 1'
#
loop_
_entity.id
_entity.type
_entity.pdbx_description
1 polymer ?
#
loop_
_entity_poly.entity_id
_entity_poly.type
_entity_poly.pdbx_seq_one_letter_code
_entity_poly.pdbx_strand_id
1 'polypeptide(L)'
;MAREHQWMAERYEELVAGGLNWDPPTLESASEPECTVDGQQMIMLSANNYLNLTTHPKVVAAMIEATQKYGAGSGSVRAISGTMDIHLQPEEAVAKFKGWRLV
;
A
#
# COMPACT_ATOMS: atom_id res chain seq x y z
N MET A 1 6.99 -7.63 -35.30
CA MET A 1 6.18 -6.53 -34.74
C MET A 1 4.72 -6.92 -34.51
N ALA A 2 3.82 -6.96 -35.51
CA ALA A 2 2.38 -7.21 -35.24
C ALA A 2 2.02 -8.63 -34.75
N ARG A 3 2.82 -9.66 -35.08
CA ARG A 3 2.56 -11.06 -34.68
C ARG A 3 3.12 -11.45 -33.31
N GLU A 4 4.03 -10.67 -32.73
CA GLU A 4 4.76 -11.07 -31.51
C GLU A 4 3.91 -11.00 -30.23
N HIS A 5 2.78 -10.26 -30.28
CA HIS A 5 1.88 -10.09 -29.15
C HIS A 5 0.52 -10.79 -29.34
N GLN A 6 0.28 -11.45 -30.47
CA GLN A 6 -1.00 -12.09 -30.77
C GLN A 6 -1.37 -13.17 -29.74
N TRP A 7 -0.39 -13.97 -29.33
CA TRP A 7 -0.58 -15.00 -28.30
C TRP A 7 -1.02 -14.42 -26.94
N MET A 8 -0.64 -13.17 -26.62
CA MET A 8 -1.03 -12.53 -25.35
C MET A 8 -2.54 -12.22 -25.35
N ALA A 9 -3.07 -11.77 -26.49
CA ALA A 9 -4.49 -11.52 -26.65
C ALA A 9 -5.30 -12.83 -26.59
N GLU A 10 -4.88 -13.85 -27.34
CA GLU A 10 -5.49 -15.19 -27.31
C GLU A 10 -5.47 -15.78 -25.90
N ARG A 11 -4.32 -15.68 -25.19
CA ARG A 11 -4.21 -16.16 -23.80
C ARG A 11 -5.09 -15.38 -22.83
N TYR A 12 -5.22 -14.07 -23.02
CA TYR A 12 -6.11 -13.25 -22.20
C TYR A 12 -7.57 -13.66 -22.42
N GLU A 13 -7.99 -13.83 -23.67
CA GLU A 13 -9.35 -14.29 -24.01
C GLU A 13 -9.66 -15.67 -23.41
N GLU A 14 -8.69 -16.60 -23.45
CA GLU A 14 -8.81 -17.90 -22.77
C GLU A 14 -9.01 -17.76 -21.25
N LEU A 15 -8.25 -16.88 -20.59
CA LEU A 15 -8.38 -16.63 -19.15
C LEU A 15 -9.75 -16.02 -18.81
N VAL A 16 -10.20 -15.05 -19.61
CA VAL A 16 -11.51 -14.42 -19.46
C VAL A 16 -12.62 -15.44 -19.65
N ALA A 17 -12.56 -16.24 -20.71
CA ALA A 17 -13.52 -17.32 -20.96
C ALA A 17 -13.53 -18.38 -19.85
N GLY A 18 -12.39 -18.61 -19.20
CA GLY A 18 -12.25 -19.49 -18.05
C GLY A 18 -12.69 -18.89 -16.71
N GLY A 19 -13.18 -17.64 -16.67
CA GLY A 19 -13.54 -16.96 -15.43
C GLY A 19 -12.35 -16.59 -14.54
N LEU A 20 -11.14 -16.59 -15.12
CA LEU A 20 -9.88 -16.19 -14.46
C LEU A 20 -9.52 -14.74 -14.76
N ASN A 21 -10.49 -13.94 -15.22
CA ASN A 21 -10.28 -12.52 -15.38
C ASN A 21 -10.05 -11.89 -14.00
N TRP A 22 -8.88 -11.27 -13.82
CA TRP A 22 -8.56 -10.56 -12.60
C TRP A 22 -9.08 -9.13 -12.72
N ASP A 23 -10.33 -8.92 -12.30
CA ASP A 23 -11.01 -7.63 -12.27
C ASP A 23 -11.27 -7.22 -10.82
N PRO A 24 -10.29 -6.60 -10.14
CA PRO A 24 -10.42 -6.28 -8.72
C PRO A 24 -11.42 -5.13 -8.51
N PRO A 25 -12.29 -5.21 -7.49
CA PRO A 25 -13.26 -4.16 -7.21
C PRO A 25 -12.56 -2.88 -6.73
N THR A 26 -13.21 -1.73 -6.96
CA THR A 26 -12.68 -0.41 -6.59
C THR A 26 -13.15 -0.02 -5.19
N LEU A 27 -12.22 0.15 -4.25
CA LEU A 27 -12.49 0.75 -2.94
C LEU A 27 -12.49 2.28 -3.08
N GLU A 28 -13.63 2.90 -2.79
CA GLU A 28 -13.88 4.34 -3.01
C GLU A 28 -13.89 5.16 -1.71
N SER A 29 -13.60 4.52 -0.58
CA SER A 29 -13.57 5.13 0.75
C SER A 29 -12.32 4.68 1.52
N ALA A 30 -12.11 5.19 2.73
CA ALA A 30 -11.03 4.71 3.57
C ALA A 30 -11.23 3.22 3.92
N SER A 31 -10.14 2.53 4.26
CA SER A 31 -10.22 1.13 4.69
C SER A 31 -10.78 1.05 6.11
N GLU A 32 -12.11 0.98 6.20
CA GLU A 32 -12.91 0.96 7.43
C GLU A 32 -13.83 -0.28 7.47
N PRO A 33 -14.40 -0.64 8.63
CA PRO A 33 -15.33 -1.77 8.73
C PRO A 33 -16.55 -1.66 7.81
N GLU A 34 -17.04 -0.44 7.60
CA GLU A 34 -18.06 -0.08 6.61
C GLU A 34 -17.39 0.78 5.54
N CYS A 35 -17.58 0.45 4.27
CA CYS A 35 -16.89 1.13 3.17
C CYS A 35 -17.70 1.11 1.87
N THR A 36 -17.39 2.03 0.96
CA THR A 36 -17.92 2.05 -0.39
C THR A 36 -17.00 1.25 -1.34
N VAL A 37 -17.55 0.24 -2.00
CA VAL A 37 -16.88 -0.57 -3.03
C VAL A 37 -17.77 -0.61 -4.28
N ASP A 38 -17.23 -0.21 -5.43
CA ASP A 38 -17.95 -0.10 -6.70
C ASP A 38 -19.31 0.64 -6.58
N GLY A 39 -19.33 1.76 -5.84
CA GLY A 39 -20.52 2.56 -5.57
C GLY A 39 -21.49 1.98 -4.54
N GLN A 40 -21.20 0.83 -3.94
CA GLN A 40 -22.07 0.15 -2.97
C GLN A 40 -21.51 0.19 -1.55
N GLN A 41 -22.38 0.39 -0.57
CA GLN A 41 -22.02 0.28 0.85
C GLN A 41 -21.88 -1.19 1.25
N MET A 42 -20.74 -1.55 1.81
CA MET A 42 -20.36 -2.93 2.13
C MET A 42 -19.65 -3.03 3.49
N ILE A 43 -19.71 -4.21 4.10
CA ILE A 43 -18.87 -4.57 5.25
C ILE A 43 -17.54 -5.12 4.74
N MET A 44 -16.43 -4.52 5.15
CA MET A 44 -15.08 -4.92 4.73
C MET A 44 -14.60 -6.13 5.53
N LEU A 45 -14.63 -7.31 4.90
CA LEU A 45 -14.12 -8.56 5.47
C LEU A 45 -12.86 -9.10 4.77
N SER A 46 -12.32 -8.33 3.82
CA SER A 46 -11.19 -8.72 2.96
C SER A 46 -10.00 -7.76 3.04
N ALA A 47 -9.81 -7.08 4.18
CA ALA A 47 -8.69 -6.17 4.41
C ALA A 47 -7.62 -6.79 5.32
N ASN A 48 -6.36 -6.37 5.13
CA ASN A 48 -5.26 -6.64 6.06
C ASN A 48 -5.15 -5.58 7.18
N ASN A 49 -6.20 -4.79 7.39
CA ASN A 49 -6.25 -3.71 8.38
C ASN A 49 -6.68 -4.24 9.77
N TYR A 50 -5.97 -5.26 10.27
CA TYR A 50 -6.36 -6.02 11.47
C TYR A 50 -6.53 -5.16 12.73
N LEU A 51 -5.73 -4.10 12.87
CA LEU A 51 -5.72 -3.22 14.05
C LEU A 51 -6.39 -1.86 13.79
N ASN A 52 -7.03 -1.69 12.63
CA ASN A 52 -7.64 -0.43 12.20
C ASN A 52 -6.70 0.79 12.25
N LEU A 53 -5.42 0.60 11.87
CA LEU A 53 -4.40 1.65 11.99
C LEU A 53 -4.33 2.58 10.77
N THR A 54 -4.86 2.16 9.61
CA THR A 54 -4.86 2.96 8.38
C THR A 54 -5.64 4.27 8.52
N THR A 55 -6.68 4.28 9.37
CA THR A 55 -7.54 5.45 9.65
C THR A 55 -7.40 5.97 11.07
N HIS A 56 -6.53 5.38 11.89
CA HIS A 56 -6.38 5.79 13.28
C HIS A 56 -5.90 7.26 13.35
N PRO A 57 -6.57 8.17 14.08
CA PRO A 57 -6.31 9.60 14.03
C PRO A 57 -4.86 10.00 14.31
N LYS A 58 -4.20 9.31 15.24
CA LYS A 58 -2.77 9.54 15.54
C LYS A 58 -1.84 9.19 14.38
N VAL A 59 -2.16 8.15 13.61
CA VAL A 59 -1.34 7.71 12.47
C VAL A 59 -1.50 8.70 11.31
N VAL A 60 -2.74 9.11 11.02
CA VAL A 60 -3.04 10.12 10.00
C VAL A 60 -2.36 11.45 10.34
N ALA A 61 -2.45 11.91 11.59
CA ALA A 61 -1.80 13.14 12.03
C ALA A 61 -0.28 13.08 11.89
N ALA A 62 0.35 11.96 12.30
CA ALA A 62 1.79 11.77 12.16
C ALA A 62 2.24 11.76 10.68
N MET A 63 1.45 11.17 9.77
CA MET A 63 1.74 11.24 8.33
C MET A 63 1.67 12.67 7.78
N ILE A 64 0.67 13.46 8.19
CA ILE A 64 0.53 14.86 7.79
C ILE A 64 1.73 15.69 8.28
N GLU A 65 2.09 15.56 9.56
CA GLU A 65 3.22 16.26 10.16
C GLU A 65 4.54 15.90 9.47
N ALA A 66 4.78 14.60 9.26
CA ALA A 66 5.96 14.13 8.54
C ALA A 66 6.02 14.69 7.11
N THR A 67 4.90 14.71 6.40
CA THR A 67 4.83 15.26 5.04
C THR A 67 5.14 16.76 5.02
N GLN A 68 4.64 17.52 6.01
CA GLN A 68 4.93 18.95 6.14
C GLN A 68 6.40 19.22 6.45
N LYS A 69 7.03 18.39 7.29
CA LYS A 69 8.44 18.56 7.68
C LYS A 69 9.43 18.09 6.61
N TYR A 70 9.17 16.94 5.99
CA TYR A 70 10.13 16.22 5.13
C TYR A 70 9.80 16.29 3.63
N GLY A 71 8.59 16.71 3.27
CA GLY A 71 8.09 16.62 1.90
C GLY A 71 7.62 15.22 1.52
N ALA A 72 7.34 15.02 0.22
CA ALA A 72 6.73 13.79 -0.30
C ALA A 72 7.69 12.60 -0.43
N GLY A 73 9.01 12.82 -0.34
CA GLY A 73 9.99 11.74 -0.49
C GLY A 73 11.43 12.19 -0.26
N SER A 74 12.33 11.22 -0.09
CA SER A 74 13.74 11.44 0.22
C SER A 74 14.57 12.02 -0.92
N GLY A 75 14.08 11.94 -2.16
CA GLY A 75 14.77 12.42 -3.37
C GLY A 75 16.04 11.64 -3.75
N SER A 76 16.42 10.60 -3.01
CA SER A 76 17.65 9.83 -3.22
C SER A 76 17.61 8.49 -2.48
N VAL A 77 18.53 7.59 -2.83
CA VAL A 77 18.78 6.34 -2.10
C VAL A 77 19.46 6.61 -0.77
N ARG A 78 19.31 5.68 0.19
CA ARG A 78 19.90 5.78 1.54
C ARG A 78 21.42 6.02 1.55
N ALA A 79 22.14 5.39 0.61
CA ALA A 79 23.60 5.40 0.53
C ALA A 79 24.21 6.71 0.01
N ILE A 80 23.41 7.64 -0.53
CA ILE A 80 23.91 8.91 -1.09
C ILE A 80 23.42 10.08 -0.23
N SER A 81 22.13 10.40 -0.32
CA SER A 81 21.54 11.56 0.34
C SER A 81 20.07 11.34 0.75
N GLY A 82 19.60 10.09 0.74
CA GLY A 82 18.20 9.76 1.03
C GLY A 82 17.88 9.46 2.49
N THR A 83 18.87 9.48 3.38
CA THR A 83 18.65 9.15 4.80
C THR A 83 18.23 10.39 5.59
N MET A 84 16.92 10.53 5.81
CA MET A 84 16.34 11.47 6.79
C MET A 84 16.34 10.89 8.21
N ASP A 85 16.36 11.76 9.23
CA ASP A 85 16.26 11.37 10.66
C ASP A 85 15.01 10.53 10.97
N ILE A 86 13.88 10.78 10.29
CA ILE A 86 12.65 9.99 10.42
C ILE A 86 12.80 8.53 9.97
N HIS A 87 13.81 8.17 9.17
CA HIS A 87 14.07 6.76 8.84
C HIS A 87 14.77 6.02 9.99
N LEU A 88 15.63 6.72 10.74
CA LEU A 88 16.42 6.11 11.80
C LEU A 88 15.57 5.77 13.03
N GLN A 89 14.56 6.60 13.32
CA GLN A 89 13.65 6.41 14.45
C GLN A 89 12.89 5.06 14.43
N PRO A 90 12.18 4.68 13.34
CA PRO A 90 11.49 3.39 13.27
C PRO A 90 12.46 2.21 13.18
N GLU A 91 13.67 2.37 12.62
CA GLU A 91 14.68 1.31 12.63
C GLU A 91 15.04 0.92 14.07
N GLU A 92 15.30 1.91 14.93
CA GLU A 92 15.59 1.68 16.35
C GLU A 92 14.36 1.13 17.09
N ALA A 93 13.19 1.72 16.85
CA ALA A 93 11.96 1.31 17.51
C ALA A 93 11.56 -0.13 17.16
N VAL A 94 11.67 -0.53 15.89
CA VAL A 94 11.36 -1.88 15.41
C VAL A 94 12.38 -2.88 15.93
N ALA A 95 13.67 -2.56 15.90
CA ALA A 95 14.71 -3.41 16.47
C ALA A 95 14.39 -3.69 17.96
N LYS A 96 14.16 -2.63 18.74
CA LYS A 96 13.79 -2.75 20.16
C LYS A 96 12.51 -3.56 20.37
N PHE A 97 11.47 -3.30 19.57
CA PHE A 97 10.19 -4.01 19.66
C PHE A 97 10.33 -5.51 19.35
N LYS A 98 11.20 -5.88 18.39
CA LYS A 98 11.47 -7.26 18.03
C LYS A 98 12.48 -7.95 18.97
N GLY A 99 13.10 -7.22 19.91
CA GLY A 99 14.15 -7.75 20.79
C GLY A 99 15.53 -7.85 20.14
N TRP A 100 15.78 -7.09 19.07
CA TRP A 100 17.06 -7.01 18.36
C TRP A 100 17.74 -5.67 18.69
N ARG A 101 19.05 -5.62 18.49
CA ARG A 101 19.83 -4.38 18.55
C ARG A 101 20.35 -4.07 17.15
N LEU A 102 20.29 -2.79 16.74
CA LEU A 102 20.95 -2.34 15.53
C LEU A 102 22.47 -2.49 15.69
N VAL A 103 23.10 -3.11 14.68
CA VAL A 103 24.57 -3.31 14.64
C VAL A 103 25.26 -2.00 14.35
#